data_AF-R1CZN4-F1
#
_entry.id   AF-R1CZN4-F1
#
_cell.length_a   1.000
_cell.length_b   1.000
_cell.length_c   1.000
_cell.angle_alpha   90.00
_cell.angle_beta   90.00
_cell.angle_gamma   90.00
#
_symmetry.space_group_name_H-M   'P 1'
#
loop_
_entity.id
_entity.type
_entity.pdbx_description
1 polymer ?
#
loop_
_entity_poly.entity_id
_entity_poly.type
_entity_poly.pdbx_seq_one_letter_code
_entity_poly.pdbx_strand_id
1 'polypeptide(L)'
;MGVTRTVVREGAGRTPNAGEVVKAHYTGRLKDSGHEFDSSRDRGKPLTFVIGIGSVIKGWDEGISEMKLGEASTLHVTSDYGYGREGAGPIPPNADLEFDVELVAIGNDAIPGNSSVSTCEAFGIQLCAVQ
;
A
#
# COMPACT_ATOMS: atom_id res chain seq x y z
N MET A 1 -1.84 21.28 4.86
CA MET A 1 -1.25 19.94 5.05
C MET A 1 -2.42 19.02 5.39
N GLY A 2 -2.94 18.26 4.42
CA GLY A 2 -4.17 17.46 4.57
C GLY A 2 -3.95 15.97 4.84
N VAL A 3 -2.68 15.56 5.00
CA VAL A 3 -2.29 14.19 5.31
C VAL A 3 -1.31 14.23 6.47
N THR A 4 -1.53 13.39 7.47
CA THR A 4 -0.55 13.15 8.54
C THR A 4 -0.12 11.71 8.49
N ARG A 5 1.18 11.47 8.29
CA ARG A 5 1.77 10.14 8.32
C ARG A 5 2.35 9.85 9.70
N THR A 6 2.02 8.68 10.23
CA THR A 6 2.61 8.13 11.45
C THR A 6 3.23 6.78 11.12
N VAL A 7 4.54 6.65 11.25
CA VAL A 7 5.24 5.39 10.98
C VAL A 7 5.00 4.43 12.14
N VAL A 8 4.32 3.32 11.84
CA VAL A 8 4.04 2.24 12.81
C VAL A 8 5.20 1.25 12.81
N ARG A 9 5.73 0.96 11.62
CA ARG A 9 6.85 0.06 11.40
C ARG A 9 7.73 0.60 10.29
N GLU A 10 9.01 0.76 10.58
CA GLU A 10 9.98 1.19 9.58
C GLU A 10 10.19 0.13 8.50
N GLY A 11 10.15 0.57 7.25
CA GLY A 11 10.49 -0.25 6.08
C GLY A 11 11.96 -0.17 5.73
N ALA A 12 12.39 -1.13 4.92
CA ALA A 12 13.74 -1.20 4.39
C ALA A 12 13.68 -1.32 2.87
N GLY A 13 14.31 -0.39 2.16
CA GLY A 13 14.41 -0.42 0.70
C GLY A 13 14.15 0.94 0.06
N ARG A 14 13.82 0.89 -1.24
CA ARG A 14 13.49 2.08 -2.03
C ARG A 14 12.08 2.58 -1.73
N THR A 15 11.85 3.86 -1.99
CA THR A 15 10.53 4.50 -2.02
C THR A 15 9.94 4.36 -3.42
N PRO A 16 8.61 4.25 -3.56
CA PRO A 16 7.97 4.15 -4.87
C PRO A 16 8.02 5.50 -5.60
N ASN A 17 8.28 5.48 -6.90
CA ASN A 17 8.22 6.69 -7.73
C ASN A 17 6.84 6.87 -8.35
N ALA A 18 6.54 8.12 -8.74
CA ALA A 18 5.34 8.42 -9.52
C ALA A 18 5.33 7.62 -10.84
N GLY A 19 4.21 6.95 -11.11
CA GLY A 19 4.00 6.04 -12.23
C GLY A 19 4.32 4.57 -11.94
N GLU A 20 4.87 4.22 -10.78
CA GLU A 20 5.14 2.82 -10.43
C GLU A 20 3.88 2.12 -9.86
N VAL A 21 3.77 0.83 -10.21
CA VAL A 21 2.75 -0.07 -9.66
C VAL A 21 3.20 -0.48 -8.25
N VAL A 22 2.38 -0.26 -7.23
CA VAL A 22 2.65 -0.69 -5.86
C VAL A 22 1.59 -1.68 -5.41
N LYS A 23 1.98 -2.58 -4.50
CA LYS A 23 1.09 -3.49 -3.79
C LYS A 23 1.15 -3.15 -2.31
N ALA A 24 0.01 -2.75 -1.76
CA ALA A 24 -0.10 -2.43 -0.35
C ALA A 24 -1.28 -3.18 0.28
N HIS A 25 -1.11 -3.64 1.51
CA HIS A 25 -2.23 -3.94 2.38
C HIS A 25 -2.72 -2.65 3.00
N TYR A 26 -4.02 -2.50 3.11
CA TYR A 26 -4.60 -1.34 3.76
C TYR A 26 -5.82 -1.72 4.59
N THR A 27 -6.10 -0.88 5.58
CA THR A 27 -7.31 -0.90 6.40
C THR A 27 -7.81 0.53 6.54
N GLY A 28 -8.97 0.81 5.95
CA GLY A 28 -9.61 2.11 6.00
C GLY A 28 -10.65 2.19 7.11
N ARG A 29 -10.52 3.20 7.97
CA ARG A 29 -11.43 3.48 9.08
C ARG A 29 -11.90 4.93 9.06
N LEU A 30 -13.15 5.15 9.46
CA LEU A 30 -13.68 6.50 9.70
C LEU A 30 -13.03 7.05 10.96
N LYS A 31 -12.40 8.22 10.89
CA LYS A 31 -11.74 8.79 12.06
C LYS A 31 -12.72 9.18 13.15
N ASP A 32 -13.90 9.65 12.74
CA ASP A 32 -14.96 10.11 13.63
C ASP A 32 -15.53 8.96 14.48
N SER A 33 -15.91 7.86 13.84
CA SER A 33 -16.57 6.73 14.51
C SER A 33 -15.65 5.55 14.84
N GLY A 34 -14.43 5.53 14.30
CA GLY A 34 -13.50 4.38 14.37
C GLY A 34 -13.95 3.16 13.55
N HIS A 35 -15.03 3.30 12.77
CA HIS A 35 -15.62 2.19 12.03
C HIS A 35 -14.79 1.85 10.79
N GLU A 36 -14.42 0.58 10.66
CA GLU A 36 -13.74 0.05 9.47
C GLU A 36 -14.73 -0.09 8.32
N PHE A 37 -14.48 0.61 7.22
CA PHE A 37 -15.35 0.58 6.05
C PHE A 37 -14.81 -0.33 4.95
N ASP A 38 -13.49 -0.54 4.90
CA ASP A 38 -12.87 -1.44 3.94
C ASP A 38 -11.50 -1.92 4.45
N SER A 39 -11.20 -3.21 4.29
CA SER A 39 -9.88 -3.75 4.58
C SER A 39 -9.43 -4.78 3.53
N SER A 40 -8.21 -4.61 3.05
CA SER A 40 -7.56 -5.55 2.12
C SER A 40 -7.18 -6.85 2.82
N ARG A 41 -7.04 -6.83 4.15
CA ARG A 41 -6.76 -8.03 4.98
C ARG A 41 -7.95 -9.00 4.99
N ASP A 42 -9.18 -8.49 5.06
CA ASP A 42 -10.40 -9.30 4.98
C ASP A 42 -10.51 -10.04 3.63
N ARG A 43 -10.09 -9.38 2.54
CA ARG A 43 -10.04 -9.98 1.20
C ARG A 43 -8.87 -10.95 0.99
N GLY A 44 -7.93 -11.04 1.94
CA GLY A 44 -6.75 -11.91 1.87
C GLY A 44 -5.76 -11.58 0.75
N LYS A 45 -5.88 -10.43 0.07
CA LYS A 45 -5.00 -10.06 -1.04
C LYS A 45 -4.64 -8.57 -1.02
N PRO A 46 -3.36 -8.21 -1.27
CA PRO A 46 -2.93 -6.82 -1.31
C PRO A 46 -3.56 -6.10 -2.50
N LEU A 47 -3.84 -4.82 -2.33
CA LEU A 47 -4.35 -3.98 -3.41
C LEU A 47 -3.19 -3.50 -4.28
N THR A 48 -3.36 -3.67 -5.58
CA THR A 48 -2.41 -3.21 -6.58
C THR A 48 -2.93 -1.93 -7.22
N PHE A 49 -2.15 -0.86 -7.16
CA PHE A 49 -2.51 0.45 -7.71
C PHE A 49 -1.25 1.20 -8.18
N VAL A 50 -1.44 2.27 -8.94
CA VAL A 50 -0.33 3.09 -9.46
C VAL A 50 -0.29 4.40 -8.67
N ILE A 51 0.86 4.73 -8.10
CA ILE A 51 1.11 5.99 -7.37
C ILE A 51 1.52 7.08 -8.36
N GLY A 52 1.23 8.35 -8.06
CA GLY A 52 1.75 9.53 -8.75
C GLY A 52 1.00 9.90 -10.04
N ILE A 53 -0.11 9.23 -10.33
CA ILE A 53 -0.93 9.49 -11.54
C ILE A 53 -2.38 9.87 -11.21
N GLY A 54 -2.72 10.06 -9.93
CA GLY A 54 -4.08 10.37 -9.51
C GLY A 54 -5.08 9.23 -9.69
N SER A 55 -4.62 7.97 -9.79
CA SER A 55 -5.50 6.80 -9.77
C SER A 55 -6.11 6.51 -8.39
N VAL A 56 -5.50 7.06 -7.34
CA VAL A 56 -5.96 6.96 -5.95
C VAL A 56 -6.20 8.36 -5.37
N ILE A 57 -6.77 8.42 -4.17
CA ILE A 57 -6.98 9.68 -3.46
C ILE A 57 -5.66 10.42 -3.24
N LYS A 58 -5.69 11.75 -3.26
CA LYS A 58 -4.48 12.59 -3.10
C LYS A 58 -3.69 12.25 -1.85
N GLY A 59 -4.40 11.89 -0.78
CA GLY A 59 -3.75 11.54 0.48
C GLY A 59 -2.87 10.29 0.41
N TRP A 60 -3.23 9.33 -0.46
CA TRP A 60 -2.40 8.16 -0.71
C TRP A 60 -1.21 8.50 -1.58
N ASP A 61 -1.40 9.35 -2.59
CA ASP A 61 -0.33 9.80 -3.48
C ASP A 61 0.81 10.45 -2.67
N GLU A 62 0.47 11.39 -1.78
CA GLU A 62 1.45 12.04 -0.91
C GLU A 62 1.99 11.09 0.16
N GLY A 63 1.11 10.40 0.89
CA GLY A 63 1.51 9.57 2.03
C GLY A 63 2.37 8.36 1.65
N ILE A 64 2.06 7.68 0.54
CA ILE A 64 2.76 6.48 0.11
C ILE A 64 4.06 6.80 -0.64
N SER A 65 4.15 7.98 -1.29
CA SER A 65 5.39 8.40 -1.96
C SER A 65 6.58 8.52 -1.00
N GLU A 66 6.32 8.81 0.28
CA GLU A 66 7.34 8.90 1.33
C GLU A 66 7.59 7.58 2.07
N MET A 67 6.81 6.53 1.78
CA MET A 67 6.96 5.23 2.45
C MET A 67 8.03 4.37 1.79
N LYS A 68 8.76 3.61 2.61
CA LYS A 68 9.73 2.62 2.12
C LYS A 68 9.08 1.26 1.89
N LEU A 69 9.72 0.44 1.05
CA LEU A 69 9.36 -0.97 0.90
C LEU A 69 9.31 -1.69 2.26
N GLY A 70 8.21 -2.40 2.54
CA GLY A 70 8.02 -3.10 3.81
C GLY A 70 7.66 -2.23 5.00
N GLU A 71 7.44 -0.93 4.80
CA GLU A 71 7.01 -0.01 5.85
C GLU A 71 5.51 -0.16 6.10
N ALA A 72 5.12 -0.09 7.38
CA ALA A 72 3.73 0.09 7.77
C ALA A 72 3.56 1.47 8.41
N SER A 73 2.64 2.25 7.89
CA SER A 73 2.35 3.60 8.35
C SER A 73 0.85 3.83 8.41
N THR A 74 0.41 4.54 9.44
CA THR A 74 -0.95 5.05 9.52
C THR A 74 -1.00 6.44 8.90
N LEU A 75 -1.78 6.57 7.83
CA LEU A 75 -2.05 7.82 7.14
C LEU A 75 -3.41 8.36 7.58
N HIS A 76 -3.39 9.51 8.22
CA HIS A 76 -4.59 10.29 8.48
C HIS A 76 -4.82 11.21 7.30
N VAL A 77 -5.94 11.05 6.59
CA VAL A 77 -6.30 11.81 5.41
C VAL A 77 -7.54 12.62 5.71
N THR A 78 -7.44 13.95 5.61
CA THR A 78 -8.61 14.81 5.77
C THR A 78 -9.55 14.68 4.58
N SER A 79 -10.82 14.99 4.77
CA SER A 79 -11.83 14.80 3.73
C SER A 79 -11.47 15.46 2.38
N ASP A 80 -10.87 16.65 2.37
CA ASP A 80 -10.39 17.35 1.16
C ASP A 80 -9.37 16.55 0.31
N TYR A 81 -8.59 15.66 0.95
CA TYR A 81 -7.57 14.83 0.31
C TYR A 81 -8.03 13.37 0.11
N GLY A 82 -9.23 13.05 0.59
CA GLY A 82 -9.90 11.76 0.43
C GLY A 82 -11.05 11.84 -0.57
N TYR A 83 -12.29 11.71 -0.06
CA TYR A 83 -13.53 11.68 -0.87
C TYR A 83 -14.32 12.99 -0.84
N GLY A 84 -13.82 14.01 -0.14
CA GLY A 84 -14.40 15.35 -0.07
C GLY A 84 -15.86 15.37 0.38
N ARG A 85 -16.59 16.34 -0.14
CA ARG A 85 -18.03 16.52 0.11
C ARG A 85 -18.92 15.47 -0.57
N GLU A 86 -18.37 14.68 -1.48
CA GLU A 86 -19.14 13.69 -2.23
C GLU A 86 -19.27 12.39 -1.44
N GLY A 87 -18.26 12.06 -0.63
CA GLY A 87 -18.20 10.76 0.04
C GLY A 87 -18.06 9.62 -0.96
N ALA A 88 -18.10 8.37 -0.48
CA ALA A 88 -18.09 7.20 -1.34
C ALA A 88 -18.63 5.96 -0.64
N GLY A 89 -19.72 5.39 -1.16
CA GLY A 89 -20.33 4.18 -0.61
C GLY A 89 -20.61 4.29 0.90
N PRO A 90 -19.90 3.55 1.77
CA PRO A 90 -20.05 3.64 3.23
C PRO A 90 -19.45 4.91 3.88
N ILE A 91 -18.73 5.75 3.12
CA ILE A 91 -18.01 6.92 3.63
C ILE A 91 -18.92 8.16 3.53
N PRO A 92 -19.23 8.81 4.67
CA PRO A 92 -20.05 10.02 4.66
C PRO A 92 -19.32 11.21 4.03
N PRO A 93 -20.07 12.23 3.58
CA PRO A 93 -19.49 13.45 3.01
C PRO A 93 -18.71 14.23 4.08
N ASN A 94 -17.57 14.80 3.70
CA ASN A 94 -16.65 15.53 4.57
C ASN A 94 -16.12 14.71 5.76
N ALA A 95 -16.02 13.39 5.61
CA ALA A 95 -15.46 12.53 6.65
C ALA A 95 -13.93 12.45 6.58
N ASP A 96 -13.27 12.59 7.74
CA ASP A 96 -11.84 12.31 7.88
C ASP A 96 -11.59 10.81 8.01
N LEU A 97 -10.51 10.35 7.41
CA LEU A 97 -10.22 8.93 7.23
C LEU A 97 -8.87 8.58 7.80
N GLU A 98 -8.80 7.43 8.44
CA GLU A 98 -7.57 6.84 8.92
C GLU A 98 -7.29 5.56 8.13
N PHE A 99 -6.18 5.55 7.42
CA PHE A 99 -5.74 4.44 6.60
C PHE A 99 -4.48 3.85 7.20
N ASP A 100 -4.56 2.63 7.70
CA ASP A 100 -3.38 1.86 8.02
C ASP A 100 -2.89 1.19 6.74
N VAL A 101 -1.72 1.58 6.24
CA VAL A 101 -1.15 1.06 4.99
C VAL A 101 0.17 0.34 5.26
N GLU A 102 0.36 -0.80 4.61
CA GLU A 102 1.56 -1.62 4.68
C GLU A 102 2.04 -1.91 3.27
N LEU A 103 3.22 -1.40 2.93
CA LEU A 103 3.77 -1.54 1.58
C LEU A 103 4.40 -2.93 1.41
N VAL A 104 3.82 -3.75 0.54
CA VAL A 104 4.20 -5.16 0.36
C VAL A 104 5.15 -5.35 -0.82
N ALA A 105 4.96 -4.58 -1.91
CA ALA A 105 5.81 -4.61 -3.09
C ALA A 105 5.73 -3.29 -3.89
N ILE A 106 6.79 -2.98 -4.63
CA ILE A 106 6.92 -1.86 -5.57
C ILE A 106 7.40 -2.42 -6.92
N GLY A 107 6.48 -2.55 -7.88
CA GLY A 107 6.75 -3.09 -9.19
C GLY A 107 7.25 -4.53 -9.09
N ASN A 108 8.53 -4.74 -9.44
CA ASN A 108 9.23 -6.01 -9.32
C ASN A 108 10.01 -6.17 -8.00
N ASP A 109 10.11 -5.12 -7.18
CA ASP A 109 10.71 -5.17 -5.85
C ASP A 109 9.67 -5.65 -4.84
N ALA A 110 9.89 -6.80 -4.22
CA ALA A 110 9.09 -7.31 -3.11
C ALA A 110 9.96 -7.50 -1.88
N ILE A 111 9.37 -7.41 -0.68
CA ILE A 111 10.10 -7.64 0.57
C ILE A 111 10.65 -9.08 0.54
N PRO A 112 11.93 -9.32 0.86
CA PRO A 112 12.58 -10.63 0.72
C PRO A 112 12.08 -11.74 1.69
N GLY A 113 10.87 -11.63 2.24
CA GLY A 113 10.28 -12.58 3.19
C GLY A 113 8.86 -13.06 2.87
N ASN A 114 8.20 -12.58 1.81
CA ASN A 114 6.86 -13.04 1.42
C ASN A 114 6.73 -13.47 -0.05
N SER A 115 7.86 -13.57 -0.75
CA SER A 115 7.91 -14.27 -2.02
C SER A 115 8.06 -15.75 -1.68
N SER A 116 6.98 -16.52 -1.78
CA SER A 116 7.13 -17.91 -2.22
C SER A 116 7.94 -17.83 -3.49
N VAL A 117 9.22 -18.19 -3.38
CA VAL A 117 10.20 -18.20 -4.46
C VAL A 117 9.67 -19.16 -5.51
N SER A 118 8.83 -18.67 -6.42
CA SER A 118 8.69 -19.22 -7.77
C SER A 118 9.75 -18.55 -8.64
N THR A 119 11.02 -18.67 -8.22
CA THR A 119 12.11 -18.60 -9.19
C THR A 119 12.07 -19.93 -9.92
N CYS A 120 11.28 -19.97 -10.98
CA CYS A 120 11.39 -20.97 -12.01
C CYS A 120 12.83 -20.91 -12.53
N GLU A 121 13.58 -21.99 -12.32
CA GLU A 121 14.57 -22.55 -13.23
C GLU A 121 15.45 -21.54 -13.99
N ALA A 122 16.55 -21.12 -13.37
CA ALA A 122 17.62 -20.44 -14.10
C ALA A 122 19.00 -20.75 -13.48
N PHE A 123 19.34 -22.03 -13.38
CA PHE A 123 20.74 -22.46 -13.35
C PHE A 123 20.91 -23.61 -14.35
N GLY A 124 20.89 -23.25 -15.62
CA GLY A 124 21.48 -24.10 -16.64
C GLY A 124 23.00 -23.99 -16.51
N ILE A 125 23.64 -24.88 -15.74
CA ILE A 125 24.95 -25.48 -16.07
C ILE A 125 25.03 -26.89 -15.43
N GLN A 126 24.79 -27.88 -16.29
CA GLN A 126 25.51 -29.15 -16.49
C GLN A 126 26.26 -29.87 -15.34
N LEU A 127 26.16 -31.21 -15.41
CA LEU A 127 26.92 -32.29 -14.75
C LEU A 127 26.46 -32.73 -13.36
N CYS A 128 25.75 -33.87 -13.33
CA CYS A 128 26.42 -35.11 -12.95
C CYS A 128 25.62 -36.32 -13.45
N ALA A 129 26.26 -37.12 -14.30
CA ALA A 129 25.78 -38.45 -14.65
C ALA A 129 25.79 -39.34 -13.40
N VAL A 130 24.74 -40.14 -13.21
CA VAL A 130 24.78 -41.28 -12.29
C VAL A 130 24.55 -42.53 -13.13
N GLN A 131 25.59 -43.34 -13.20
CA GLN A 131 25.55 -44.76 -13.55
C GLN A 131 24.90 -45.55 -12.40
#